data_AF-X1Q7Z4-F1
#
_entry.id   AF-X1Q7Z4-F1
#
_cell.length_a   1.000
_cell.length_b   1.000
_cell.length_c   1.000
_cell.angle_alpha   90.00
_cell.angle_beta   90.00
_cell.angle_gamma   90.00
#
_symmetry.space_group_name_H-M   'P 1'
#
loop_
_entity.id
_entity.type
_entity.pdbx_description
1 polymer ?
#
loop_
_entity_poly.entity_id
_entity_poly.type
_entity_poly.pdbx_seq_one_letter_code
_entity_poly.pdbx_strand_id
1 'polypeptide(L)'
;AAQEVYGEIWFEAGAMQGQFLHYADENVPLLAFHGDISIPEKWRSAQRLAAWWLKYRKPVHIYYYGDLDPKGLLIPQSAWADVYTWAFGHY
;
A
#
# COMPACT_ATOMS: atom_id res chain seq x y z
N ALA A 1 20.64 6.70 -5.95
CA ALA A 1 20.10 6.61 -7.33
C ALA A 1 18.73 7.30 -7.36
N ALA A 2 18.36 7.96 -8.46
CA ALA A 2 17.01 8.53 -8.58
C ALA A 2 16.01 7.37 -8.71
N GLN A 3 15.12 7.21 -7.74
CA GLN A 3 14.18 6.09 -7.69
C GLN A 3 13.17 6.21 -8.85
N GLU A 4 13.11 5.22 -9.75
CA GLU A 4 12.26 5.27 -10.96
C GLU A 4 10.76 5.10 -10.65
N VAL A 5 10.43 4.42 -9.55
CA VAL A 5 9.06 4.13 -9.11
C VAL A 5 8.86 4.50 -7.64
N TYR A 6 7.72 5.07 -7.29
CA TYR A 6 7.35 5.24 -5.88
C TYR A 6 6.82 3.90 -5.35
N GLY A 7 7.53 3.30 -4.39
CA GLY A 7 7.24 1.96 -3.88
C GLY A 7 6.80 1.97 -2.41
N GLU A 8 5.81 1.14 -2.08
CA GLU A 8 5.40 0.87 -0.69
C GLU A 8 5.23 -0.62 -0.43
N ILE A 9 5.40 -1.02 0.82
CA ILE A 9 5.17 -2.40 1.26
C ILE A 9 3.93 -2.44 2.15
N TRP A 10 2.92 -3.17 1.71
CA TRP A 10 1.68 -3.39 2.45
C TRP A 10 1.57 -4.85 2.84
N PHE A 11 0.98 -5.14 3.99
CA PHE A 11 0.91 -6.51 4.46
C PHE A 11 -0.26 -6.78 5.41
N GLU A 12 -0.74 -8.02 5.38
CA GLU A 12 -1.91 -8.44 6.18
C GLU A 12 -1.59 -8.51 7.67
N ALA A 13 -0.62 -9.34 8.04
CA ALA A 13 -0.39 -9.69 9.43
C ALA A 13 0.55 -8.70 10.13
N GLY A 14 0.06 -8.05 11.18
CA GLY A 14 0.87 -7.17 12.03
C GLY A 14 2.12 -7.84 12.62
N ALA A 15 2.10 -9.17 12.81
CA ALA A 15 3.27 -9.92 13.26
C ALA A 15 4.49 -9.80 12.32
N MET A 16 4.27 -9.54 11.02
CA MET A 16 5.34 -9.32 10.06
C MET A 16 6.01 -7.95 10.17
N GLN A 17 5.40 -7.00 10.90
CA GLN A 17 5.91 -5.63 10.99
C GLN A 17 7.35 -5.56 11.48
N GLY A 18 7.73 -6.41 12.46
CA GLY A 18 9.10 -6.47 12.94
C GLY A 18 10.12 -6.88 11.86
N GLN A 19 9.72 -7.76 10.94
CA GLN A 19 10.60 -8.17 9.83
C GLN A 19 10.79 -7.02 8.84
N PHE A 20 9.71 -6.34 8.44
CA PHE A 20 9.81 -5.22 7.50
C PHE A 20 10.53 -4.02 8.11
N LEU A 21 10.30 -3.70 9.38
CA LEU A 21 11.06 -2.63 10.06
C LEU A 21 12.56 -2.93 10.15
N HIS A 22 12.96 -4.21 10.14
CA HIS A 22 14.36 -4.60 10.22
C HIS A 22 15.05 -4.69 8.85
N TYR A 23 14.36 -5.21 7.84
CA TYR A 23 14.96 -5.53 6.53
C TYR A 23 14.59 -4.58 5.40
N ALA A 24 13.48 -3.84 5.49
CA ALA A 24 13.12 -2.87 4.46
C ALA A 24 13.98 -1.61 4.58
N ASP A 25 14.19 -0.92 3.45
CA ASP A 25 14.78 0.41 3.45
C ASP A 25 13.90 1.36 4.26
N GLU A 26 14.52 2.19 5.12
CA GLU A 26 13.81 3.13 6.01
C GLU A 26 12.95 4.16 5.26
N ASN A 27 13.22 4.39 3.98
CA ASN A 27 12.47 5.31 3.13
C ASN A 27 11.27 4.64 2.44
N VAL A 28 11.07 3.34 2.61
CA VAL A 28 9.92 2.61 2.04
C VAL A 28 8.78 2.64 3.06
N PRO A 29 7.63 3.28 2.73
CA PRO A 29 6.48 3.28 3.61
C PRO A 29 5.94 1.86 3.81
N LEU A 30 5.57 1.57 5.06
CA LEU A 30 5.02 0.28 5.49
C LEU A 30 3.57 0.46 5.93
N LEU A 31 2.68 -0.45 5.54
CA LEU A 31 1.28 -0.45 5.97
C LEU A 31 0.81 -1.85 6.38
N ALA A 32 0.56 -2.04 7.66
CA ALA A 32 -0.06 -3.25 8.21
C ALA A 32 -1.59 -3.13 8.19
N PHE A 33 -2.29 -4.12 7.64
CA PHE A 33 -3.74 -4.10 7.54
C PHE A 33 -4.42 -4.64 8.80
N HIS A 34 -3.82 -5.64 9.46
CA HIS A 34 -4.40 -6.40 10.57
C HIS A 34 -5.72 -7.11 10.18
N GLY A 35 -5.75 -7.73 9.00
CA GLY A 35 -6.95 -8.29 8.38
C GLY A 35 -7.53 -7.34 7.34
N ASP A 36 -8.82 -7.04 7.41
CA ASP A 36 -9.44 -6.04 6.53
C ASP A 36 -9.06 -4.62 6.97
N ILE A 37 -8.46 -3.87 6.05
CA ILE A 37 -8.07 -2.48 6.30
C ILE A 37 -9.29 -1.56 6.43
N SER A 38 -9.25 -0.68 7.43
CA SER A 38 -10.33 0.26 7.71
C SER A 38 -10.54 1.31 6.59
N ILE A 39 -11.78 1.76 6.39
CA ILE A 39 -12.11 2.83 5.43
C ILE A 39 -11.27 4.11 5.65
N PRO A 40 -11.09 4.63 6.89
CA PRO A 40 -10.25 5.80 7.10
C PRO A 40 -8.81 5.61 6.62
N GLU A 41 -8.25 4.41 6.78
CA GLU A 41 -6.88 4.13 6.36
C GLU A 41 -6.76 3.96 4.83
N LYS A 42 -7.77 3.37 4.19
CA LYS A 42 -7.90 3.36 2.72
C LYS A 42 -7.93 4.79 2.17
N TRP A 43 -8.72 5.68 2.78
CA TRP A 43 -8.80 7.09 2.38
C TRP A 43 -7.47 7.82 2.53
N ARG A 44 -6.79 7.68 3.68
CA ARG A 44 -5.45 8.27 3.90
C ARG A 44 -4.44 7.79 2.87
N SER A 45 -4.45 6.48 2.58
CA SER A 45 -3.59 5.88 1.56
C SER A 45 -3.88 6.47 0.19
N ALA A 46 -5.15 6.57 -0.21
CA ALA A 46 -5.54 7.17 -1.48
C ALA A 46 -5.05 8.61 -1.64
N GLN A 47 -5.28 9.46 -0.63
CA GLN A 47 -4.84 10.86 -0.64
C GLN A 47 -3.32 10.99 -0.75
N ARG A 48 -2.59 10.15 -0.02
CA ARG A 48 -1.13 10.12 -0.03
C ARG A 48 -0.58 9.68 -1.38
N LEU A 49 -1.16 8.63 -1.99
CA LEU A 49 -0.78 8.14 -3.31
C LEU A 49 -1.04 9.17 -4.41
N ALA A 50 -2.21 9.81 -4.39
CA ALA A 50 -2.54 10.87 -5.33
C ALA A 50 -1.55 12.04 -5.22
N ALA A 51 -1.21 12.47 -4.00
CA ALA A 51 -0.24 13.53 -3.78
C ALA A 51 1.16 13.18 -4.31
N TRP A 52 1.63 11.95 -4.08
CA TRP A 52 2.90 11.46 -4.63
C TRP A 52 2.90 11.43 -6.16
N TRP A 53 1.85 10.88 -6.75
CA TRP A 53 1.73 10.82 -8.20
C TRP A 53 1.69 12.23 -8.82
N LEU A 54 0.91 13.16 -8.26
CA LEU A 54 0.85 14.55 -8.74
C LEU A 54 2.20 15.26 -8.66
N LYS A 55 2.94 15.06 -7.56
CA LYS A 55 4.22 15.73 -7.29
C LYS A 55 5.35 15.22 -8.18
N TYR A 56 5.43 13.91 -8.39
CA TYR A 56 6.60 13.29 -9.03
C TYR A 56 6.32 12.72 -10.41
N ARG A 57 5.05 12.50 -10.77
CA ARG A 57 4.62 11.89 -12.04
C ARG A 57 5.33 10.56 -12.32
N LYS A 58 5.60 9.80 -11.26
CA LYS A 58 6.21 8.47 -11.32
C LYS A 58 5.16 7.39 -11.10
N PRO A 59 5.37 6.18 -11.66
CA PRO A 59 4.54 5.03 -11.35
C PRO A 59 4.55 4.76 -9.84
N VAL A 60 3.38 4.38 -9.31
CA VAL A 60 3.19 3.91 -7.94
C VAL A 60 3.15 2.38 -7.97
N HIS A 61 3.95 1.73 -7.14
CA HIS A 61 3.99 0.28 -6.99
C HIS A 61 3.74 -0.09 -5.53
N ILE A 62 2.72 -0.92 -5.29
CA ILE A 62 2.42 -1.46 -3.95
C ILE A 62 2.82 -2.94 -3.93
N TYR A 63 3.77 -3.29 -3.07
CA TYR A 63 4.17 -4.67 -2.82
C TYR A 63 3.33 -5.23 -1.67
N TYR A 64 2.41 -6.14 -1.97
CA TYR A 64 1.54 -6.73 -0.95
C TYR A 64 2.04 -8.09 -0.48
N TYR A 65 2.07 -8.29 0.84
CA TYR A 65 2.41 -9.55 1.49
C TYR A 65 1.25 -10.03 2.38
N GLY A 66 0.67 -11.16 2.05
CA GLY A 66 -0.41 -11.79 2.82
C GLY A 66 -0.37 -13.29 2.67
N ASP A 67 -1.34 -13.97 3.27
CA ASP A 67 -1.41 -15.42 3.18
C ASP A 67 -1.83 -15.85 1.77
N LEU A 68 -1.22 -16.94 1.27
CA LEU A 68 -1.57 -17.52 -0.02
C LEU A 68 -2.80 -18.42 0.12
N ASP A 69 -3.91 -17.82 0.54
CA ASP A 69 -5.21 -18.45 0.65
C ASP A 69 -6.32 -17.56 0.06
N PRO A 70 -7.53 -18.10 -0.20
CA PRO A 70 -8.60 -17.34 -0.83
C PRO A 70 -8.96 -16.04 -0.09
N LYS A 71 -8.85 -16.00 1.24
CA LYS A 71 -9.14 -14.80 2.02
C LYS A 71 -8.00 -13.79 1.93
N GLY A 72 -6.75 -14.24 2.07
CA GLY A 72 -5.56 -13.42 1.94
C GLY A 72 -5.44 -12.73 0.57
N LEU A 73 -5.97 -13.35 -0.49
CA LEU A 73 -6.03 -12.74 -1.83
C LEU A 73 -7.14 -11.68 -1.99
N LEU A 74 -8.22 -11.75 -1.21
CA LEU A 74 -9.35 -10.81 -1.30
C LEU A 74 -9.10 -9.49 -0.57
N ILE A 75 -8.36 -9.54 0.54
CA ILE A 75 -8.00 -8.37 1.34
C ILE A 75 -7.33 -7.26 0.50
N PRO A 76 -6.24 -7.53 -0.25
CA PRO A 76 -5.60 -6.50 -1.07
C PRO A 76 -6.49 -6.06 -2.24
N GLN A 77 -7.28 -6.96 -2.82
CA GLN A 77 -8.19 -6.62 -3.91
C GLN A 77 -9.27 -5.64 -3.46
N SER A 78 -9.92 -5.91 -2.31
CA SER A 78 -10.93 -5.02 -1.73
C SER A 78 -10.34 -3.65 -1.39
N ALA A 79 -9.16 -3.63 -0.77
CA ALA A 79 -8.50 -2.38 -0.45
C ALA A 79 -8.11 -1.59 -1.69
N TRP A 80 -7.53 -2.25 -2.69
CA TRP A 80 -7.07 -1.61 -3.90
C TRP A 80 -8.21 -1.04 -4.74
N ALA A 81 -9.37 -1.71 -4.80
CA ALA A 81 -10.52 -1.20 -5.55
C ALA A 81 -10.95 0.21 -5.05
N ASP A 82 -11.05 0.36 -3.73
CA ASP A 82 -11.39 1.64 -3.11
C ASP A 82 -10.26 2.67 -3.26
N VAL A 83 -9.04 2.29 -2.89
CA VAL A 83 -7.87 3.19 -2.92
C VAL A 83 -7.61 3.71 -4.32
N TYR A 84 -7.64 2.84 -5.32
CA TYR A 84 -7.41 3.21 -6.71
C TYR A 84 -8.49 4.18 -7.20
N THR A 85 -9.76 3.88 -6.92
CA THR A 85 -10.88 4.74 -7.32
C THR A 85 -10.76 6.12 -6.70
N TRP A 86 -10.44 6.21 -5.41
CA TRP A 86 -10.34 7.49 -4.71
C TRP A 86 -9.06 8.27 -5.07
N ALA A 87 -7.95 7.58 -5.35
CA ALA A 87 -6.68 8.23 -5.68
C ALA A 87 -6.62 8.69 -7.15
N PHE A 88 -7.16 7.90 -8.07
CA PHE A 88 -6.90 8.04 -9.51
C PHE A 88 -8.16 8.08 -10.38
N GLY A 89 -9.34 7.77 -9.84
CA GLY A 89 -10.60 7.75 -10.61
C GLY A 89 -11.10 9.12 -11.09
N HIS A 90 -10.39 10.19 -10.75
CA HIS A 90 -10.73 11.58 -11.08
C HIS A 90 -9.72 12.26 -12.02
N TYR A 91 -8.67 11.55 -12.45
CA TYR A 91 -7.61 12.04 -13.34
C TYR A 91 -7.61 11.29 -14.68
#